data_AF-A0A4P5R4V0-F1
#
_entry.id   AF-A0A4P5R4V0-F1
#
_cell.length_a   1.000
_cell.length_b   1.000
_cell.length_c   1.000
_cell.angle_alpha   90.00
_cell.angle_beta   90.00
_cell.angle_gamma   90.00
#
_symmetry.space_group_name_H-M   'P 1'
#
loop_
_entity.id
_entity.type
_entity.pdbx_description
1 polymer ?
#
loop_
_entity_poly.entity_id
_entity_poly.type
_entity_poly.pdbx_seq_one_letter_code
_entity_poly.pdbx_strand_id
1 'polypeptide(L)'
;MARLLLFASAREAAGVSRDTVAGATVAEVLGAAKQQFGPSFEAVLASCTVWLNGEECSPDALVGEADEIAVLPPVSGGSDISALSLDQLRAQRNALQDEEDAVSFVRRLAQGRLDIARDEQRRRSSGVPSSADITDGITRVFAEERGSGSNRPPRDTAVVVDHPLVLELETLCVESGFGGLRQLDDAELESCCQQLSEFEARVSLQRKSLFVQIDALSSELVRRYRAGSTNVDALLDENN
;
A
#
# COMPACT_ATOMS: atom_id res chain seq x y z
N MET A 1 21.61 24.97 3.45
CA MET A 1 20.52 24.50 2.57
C MET A 1 19.99 23.20 3.14
N ALA A 2 18.67 23.04 3.28
CA ALA A 2 18.06 21.85 3.87
C ALA A 2 17.57 20.87 2.80
N ARG A 3 17.48 19.59 3.15
CA ARG A 3 16.92 18.57 2.26
C ARG A 3 15.40 18.47 2.46
N LEU A 4 14.64 18.85 1.45
CA LEU A 4 13.18 18.77 1.45
C LEU A 4 12.73 17.42 0.86
N LEU A 5 11.90 16.68 1.60
CA LEU A 5 11.32 15.41 1.20
C LEU A 5 9.79 15.57 1.03
N LEU A 6 9.28 15.16 -0.13
CA LEU A 6 7.90 15.37 -0.52
C LEU A 6 7.19 14.03 -0.75
N PHE A 7 6.00 13.89 -0.18
CA PHE A 7 5.22 12.65 -0.20
C PHE A 7 3.84 12.87 -0.83
N ALA A 8 3.23 11.80 -1.34
CA ALA A 8 1.86 11.76 -1.86
C ALA A 8 1.46 13.00 -2.69
N SER A 9 0.38 13.69 -2.32
CA SER A 9 -0.12 14.87 -3.04
C SER A 9 0.87 16.04 -3.06
N ALA A 10 1.74 16.20 -2.06
CA ALA A 10 2.79 17.21 -2.08
C ALA A 10 3.86 16.90 -3.14
N ARG A 11 4.22 15.62 -3.31
CA ARG A 11 5.10 15.15 -4.39
C ARG A 11 4.47 15.38 -5.76
N GLU A 12 3.21 15.05 -5.93
CA GLU A 12 2.49 15.25 -7.19
C GLU A 12 2.39 16.73 -7.56
N ALA A 13 2.07 17.57 -6.58
CA ALA A 13 1.97 19.02 -6.78
C ALA A 13 3.33 19.67 -7.09
N ALA A 14 4.43 19.15 -6.53
CA ALA A 14 5.78 19.64 -6.79
C ALA A 14 6.46 19.00 -8.02
N GLY A 15 5.96 17.87 -8.51
CA GLY A 15 6.56 17.11 -9.61
C GLY A 15 7.86 16.37 -9.25
N VAL A 16 8.35 16.49 -8.01
CA VAL A 16 9.59 15.87 -7.52
C VAL A 16 9.39 15.26 -6.14
N SER A 17 10.17 14.22 -5.81
CA SER A 17 10.12 13.54 -4.50
C SER A 17 11.08 14.09 -3.46
N ARG A 18 12.11 14.82 -3.89
CA ARG A 18 13.10 15.46 -3.03
C ARG A 18 13.69 16.69 -3.73
N ASP A 19 14.10 17.67 -2.96
CA ASP A 19 14.86 18.83 -3.45
C ASP A 19 15.76 19.43 -2.35
N THR A 20 16.69 20.29 -2.73
CA THR A 20 17.56 21.03 -1.82
C THR A 20 17.17 22.50 -1.86
N VAL A 21 16.70 23.03 -0.72
CA VAL A 21 16.13 24.38 -0.65
C VAL A 21 16.86 25.21 0.40
N ALA A 22 17.13 26.47 0.09
CA ALA A 22 17.84 27.39 0.99
C ALA A 22 16.88 28.00 2.03
N GLY A 23 17.37 28.13 3.27
CA GLY A 23 16.67 28.75 4.39
C GLY A 23 17.38 28.42 5.71
N ALA A 24 17.31 29.32 6.69
CA ALA A 24 17.84 29.14 8.04
C ALA A 24 16.79 28.59 9.02
N THR A 25 15.51 28.68 8.66
CA THR A 25 14.38 28.12 9.41
C THR A 25 13.48 27.28 8.52
N VAL A 26 12.64 26.44 9.13
CA VAL A 26 11.64 25.64 8.41
C VAL A 26 10.71 26.55 7.60
N ALA A 27 10.26 27.67 8.16
CA ALA A 27 9.41 28.64 7.50
C ALA A 27 10.06 29.25 6.24
N GLU A 28 11.34 29.61 6.32
CA GLU A 28 12.09 30.13 5.17
C GLU A 28 12.24 29.08 4.07
N VAL A 29 12.59 27.85 4.44
CA VAL A 29 12.70 26.74 3.49
C VAL A 29 11.38 26.46 2.78
N LEU A 30 10.27 26.39 3.53
CA LEU A 30 8.94 26.18 2.94
C LEU A 30 8.47 27.37 2.11
N GLY A 31 8.81 28.60 2.52
CA GLY A 31 8.54 29.82 1.74
C GLY A 31 9.24 29.80 0.38
N ALA A 32 10.52 29.40 0.34
CA ALA A 32 11.27 29.23 -0.89
C ALA A 32 10.68 28.10 -1.76
N ALA A 33 10.31 26.96 -1.16
CA ALA A 33 9.66 25.85 -1.85
C ALA A 33 8.32 26.25 -2.49
N LYS A 34 7.49 27.06 -1.81
CA LYS A 34 6.24 27.61 -2.36
C LYS A 34 6.49 28.47 -3.60
N GLN A 35 7.50 29.34 -3.56
CA GLN A 35 7.87 30.18 -4.71
C GLN A 35 8.37 29.32 -5.89
N GLN A 36 9.08 28.24 -5.59
CA GLN A 36 9.65 27.34 -6.60
C GLN A 36 8.61 26.43 -7.26
N PHE A 37 7.75 25.78 -6.47
CA PHE A 37 6.77 24.80 -6.98
C PHE A 37 5.41 25.40 -7.32
N GLY A 38 5.15 26.62 -6.87
CA GLY A 38 3.99 27.41 -7.28
C GLY A 38 2.69 27.12 -6.51
N PRO A 39 1.56 27.69 -6.97
CA PRO A 39 0.32 27.76 -6.19
C PRO A 39 -0.34 26.41 -5.90
N SER A 40 -0.18 25.42 -6.79
CA SER A 40 -0.70 24.06 -6.58
C SER A 40 -0.05 23.40 -5.36
N PHE A 41 1.26 23.55 -5.21
CA PHE A 41 2.00 23.05 -4.05
C PHE A 41 1.63 23.83 -2.78
N GLU A 42 1.50 25.16 -2.86
CA GLU A 42 1.09 25.97 -1.71
C GLU A 42 -0.28 25.54 -1.15
N ALA A 43 -1.25 25.28 -2.03
CA ALA A 43 -2.57 24.80 -1.63
C ALA A 43 -2.51 23.46 -0.89
N VAL A 44 -1.67 22.53 -1.34
CA VAL A 44 -1.48 21.23 -0.67
C VAL A 44 -0.76 21.42 0.67
N LEU A 45 0.32 22.20 0.68
CA LEU A 45 1.15 22.44 1.87
C LEU A 45 0.36 23.01 3.04
N ALA A 46 -0.68 23.82 2.79
CA ALA A 46 -1.57 24.37 3.82
C ALA A 46 -2.28 23.31 4.67
N SER A 47 -2.41 22.09 4.15
CA SER A 47 -3.04 20.96 4.84
C SER A 47 -2.04 19.94 5.40
N CYS A 48 -0.75 20.09 5.10
CA CYS A 48 0.30 19.13 5.46
C CYS A 48 0.81 19.33 6.89
N THR A 49 1.27 18.23 7.49
CA THR A 49 2.14 18.26 8.67
C THR A 49 3.60 18.33 8.22
N VAL A 50 4.42 19.11 8.92
CA VAL A 50 5.84 19.32 8.59
C VAL A 50 6.71 18.75 9.70
N TRP A 51 7.64 17.88 9.33
CA TRP A 51 8.59 17.27 10.26
C TRP A 51 10.01 17.73 9.95
N LEU A 52 10.81 17.96 10.99
CA LEU A 52 12.25 18.20 10.93
C LEU A 52 12.95 17.00 11.56
N ASN A 53 13.82 16.32 10.82
CA ASN A 53 14.58 15.16 11.28
C ASN A 53 13.74 14.04 11.93
N GLY A 54 12.50 13.88 11.46
CA GLY A 54 11.58 12.82 11.92
C GLY A 54 10.63 13.22 13.05
N GLU A 55 10.66 14.47 13.52
CA GLU A 55 9.75 14.99 14.54
C GLU A 55 8.95 16.19 14.03
N GLU A 56 7.69 16.33 14.46
CA GLU A 56 6.86 17.49 14.14
C GLU A 56 7.50 18.77 14.71
N CYS A 57 7.59 19.80 13.88
CA CYS A 57 8.38 20.98 14.19
C CYS A 57 7.58 22.28 14.11
N SER A 58 8.04 23.29 14.86
CA SER A 58 7.58 24.66 14.70
C SER A 58 8.13 25.25 13.40
N PRO A 59 7.39 26.13 12.70
CA PRO A 59 7.90 26.88 11.55
C PRO A 59 9.20 27.67 11.85
N ASP A 60 9.40 28.09 13.10
CA ASP A 60 10.58 28.86 13.52
C ASP A 60 11.79 27.96 13.88
N ALA A 61 11.67 26.64 13.77
CA ALA A 61 12.77 25.73 14.05
C ALA A 61 13.95 26.02 13.11
N LEU A 62 15.15 26.11 13.68
CA LEU A 62 16.39 26.33 12.94
C LEU A 62 16.75 25.08 12.13
N VAL A 63 17.33 25.30 10.95
CA VAL A 63 17.64 24.22 10.00
C VAL A 63 19.07 24.37 9.50
N GLY A 64 19.86 23.32 9.66
CA GLY A 64 21.22 23.19 9.18
C GLY A 64 21.32 22.50 7.82
N GLU A 65 22.55 22.33 7.32
CA GLU A 65 22.79 21.75 6.00
C GLU A 65 22.54 20.24 5.90
N ALA A 66 22.60 19.54 7.03
CA ALA A 66 22.35 18.11 7.12
C ALA A 66 20.89 17.77 7.46
N ASP A 67 20.06 18.77 7.73
CA ASP A 67 18.72 18.56 8.23
C ASP A 67 17.73 18.22 7.12
N GLU A 68 16.80 17.35 7.47
CA GLU A 68 15.77 16.85 6.57
C GLU A 68 14.40 17.39 6.99
N ILE A 69 13.73 18.07 6.07
CA ILE A 69 12.36 18.54 6.25
C ILE A 69 11.44 17.64 5.43
N ALA A 70 10.49 16.97 6.08
CA ALA A 70 9.48 16.15 5.42
C ALA A 70 8.13 16.88 5.40
N VAL A 71 7.54 17.01 4.22
CA VAL A 71 6.16 17.52 4.04
C VAL A 71 5.24 16.33 3.88
N LEU A 72 4.39 16.11 4.88
CA LEU A 72 3.46 15.00 4.95
C LEU A 72 2.04 15.52 4.73
N PRO A 73 1.46 15.34 3.53
CA PRO A 73 0.06 15.62 3.33
C PRO A 73 -0.82 14.82 4.29
N PRO A 74 -2.02 15.33 4.59
CA PRO A 74 -3.00 14.51 5.27
C PRO A 74 -3.22 13.29 4.38
N VAL A 75 -3.10 12.11 4.98
CA VAL A 75 -3.22 10.84 4.28
C VAL A 75 -4.58 10.78 3.59
N SER A 76 -4.59 10.99 2.27
CA SER A 76 -5.79 11.13 1.45
C SER A 76 -6.56 9.82 1.37
N GLY A 77 -7.59 9.69 2.22
CA GLY A 77 -8.77 8.86 1.98
C GLY A 77 -9.99 9.75 2.15
N GLY A 78 -10.50 10.31 1.04
CA GLY A 78 -11.51 11.36 1.04
C GLY A 78 -12.88 10.92 1.58
N SER A 79 -13.27 11.50 2.72
CA SER A 79 -14.65 11.82 3.15
C SER A 79 -14.52 12.30 4.58
N ASP A 80 -14.58 13.61 4.81
CA ASP A 80 -14.53 14.35 6.08
C ASP A 80 -14.31 13.47 7.34
N ILE A 81 -13.12 12.85 7.43
CA ILE A 81 -12.81 11.87 8.50
C ILE A 81 -12.89 12.60 9.86
N SER A 82 -12.64 13.91 9.85
CA SER A 82 -12.85 14.88 10.91
C SER A 82 -14.30 14.94 11.45
N ALA A 83 -15.31 14.70 10.61
CA ALA A 83 -16.72 14.79 10.99
C ALA A 83 -17.28 13.49 11.59
N LEU A 84 -16.59 12.36 11.41
CA LEU A 84 -17.02 11.07 11.95
C LEU A 84 -16.88 11.03 13.47
N SER A 85 -17.73 10.28 14.18
CA SER A 85 -17.52 9.93 15.59
C SER A 85 -16.42 8.86 15.76
N LEU A 86 -15.93 8.66 16.99
CA LEU A 86 -14.94 7.60 17.27
C LEU A 86 -15.46 6.21 16.88
N ASP A 87 -16.72 5.91 17.17
CA ASP A 87 -17.32 4.61 16.83
C ASP A 87 -17.44 4.42 15.33
N GLN A 88 -17.80 5.47 14.58
CA GLN A 88 -17.84 5.43 13.12
C GLN A 88 -16.44 5.24 12.52
N LEU A 89 -15.42 5.91 13.06
CA LEU A 89 -14.03 5.71 12.64
C LEU A 89 -13.57 4.27 12.88
N ARG A 90 -13.87 3.70 14.06
CA ARG A 90 -13.55 2.30 14.38
C ARG A 90 -14.27 1.34 13.41
N ALA A 91 -15.57 1.53 13.21
CA ALA A 91 -16.38 0.68 12.33
C ALA A 91 -15.90 0.72 10.87
N GLN A 92 -15.63 1.92 10.34
CA GLN A 92 -15.14 2.08 8.97
C GLN A 92 -13.73 1.48 8.80
N ARG A 93 -12.85 1.68 9.78
CA ARG A 93 -11.50 1.11 9.78
C ARG A 93 -11.53 -0.41 9.81
N ASN A 94 -12.42 -1.00 10.59
CA ASN A 94 -12.60 -2.45 10.64
C ASN A 94 -13.15 -2.99 9.30
N ALA A 95 -14.16 -2.34 8.72
CA ALA A 95 -14.71 -2.75 7.43
C ALA A 95 -13.67 -2.70 6.29
N LEU A 96 -12.82 -1.66 6.27
CA LEU A 96 -11.73 -1.58 5.30
C LEU A 96 -10.63 -2.62 5.54
N GLN A 97 -10.37 -2.99 6.81
CA GLN A 97 -9.44 -4.07 7.13
C GLN A 97 -9.97 -5.42 6.65
N ASP A 98 -11.25 -5.69 6.82
CA ASP A 98 -11.86 -6.94 6.36
C ASP A 98 -11.86 -7.05 4.82
N GLU A 99 -12.12 -5.94 4.13
CA GLU A 99 -11.95 -5.86 2.67
C GLU A 99 -10.48 -6.04 2.24
N GLU A 100 -9.53 -5.43 2.95
CA GLU A 100 -8.10 -5.58 2.66
C GLU A 100 -7.62 -7.02 2.85
N ASP A 101 -8.08 -7.70 3.89
CA ASP A 101 -7.82 -9.11 4.14
C ASP A 101 -8.27 -9.98 2.95
N ALA A 102 -9.48 -9.75 2.43
CA ALA A 102 -9.99 -10.45 1.25
C ALA A 102 -9.17 -10.14 -0.01
N VAL A 103 -8.84 -8.86 -0.25
CA VAL A 103 -8.00 -8.43 -1.40
C VAL A 103 -6.60 -9.03 -1.32
N SER A 104 -5.98 -9.06 -0.13
CA SER A 104 -4.67 -9.66 0.11
C SER A 104 -4.66 -11.16 -0.12
N PHE A 105 -5.73 -11.86 0.29
CA PHE A 105 -5.93 -13.27 -0.01
C PHE A 105 -6.00 -13.52 -1.52
N VAL A 106 -6.85 -12.78 -2.24
CA VAL A 106 -6.98 -12.93 -3.70
C VAL A 106 -5.67 -12.62 -4.41
N ARG A 107 -4.95 -11.60 -3.96
CA ARG A 107 -3.64 -11.25 -4.51
C ARG A 107 -2.66 -12.41 -4.39
N ARG A 108 -2.54 -13.01 -3.20
CA ARG A 108 -1.69 -14.20 -2.97
C ARG A 108 -2.08 -15.37 -3.87
N LEU A 109 -3.39 -15.59 -4.05
CA LEU A 109 -3.89 -16.64 -4.93
C LEU A 109 -3.51 -16.39 -6.40
N ALA A 110 -3.66 -15.16 -6.87
CA ALA A 110 -3.26 -14.75 -8.23
C ALA A 110 -1.75 -14.89 -8.44
N GLN A 111 -0.93 -14.49 -7.46
CA GLN A 111 0.53 -14.65 -7.48
C GLN A 111 0.92 -16.13 -7.63
N GLY A 112 0.39 -17.01 -6.76
CA GLY A 112 0.68 -18.44 -6.82
C GLY A 112 0.28 -19.08 -8.16
N ARG A 113 -0.87 -18.68 -8.73
CA ARG A 113 -1.30 -19.16 -10.06
C ARG A 113 -0.37 -18.66 -11.17
N LEU A 114 -0.01 -17.37 -11.15
CA LEU A 114 0.93 -16.79 -12.10
C LEU A 114 2.30 -17.46 -12.04
N ASP A 115 2.78 -17.80 -10.84
CA ASP A 115 4.08 -18.45 -10.67
C ASP A 115 4.08 -19.89 -11.21
N ILE A 116 2.96 -20.62 -11.07
CA ILE A 116 2.77 -21.94 -11.71
C ILE A 116 2.79 -21.80 -13.23
N ALA A 117 2.08 -20.81 -13.80
CA ALA A 117 2.06 -20.59 -15.24
C ALA A 117 3.44 -20.18 -15.81
N ARG A 118 4.18 -19.34 -15.08
CA ARG A 118 5.56 -18.97 -15.42
C ARG A 118 6.52 -20.14 -15.31
N ASP A 119 6.30 -21.05 -14.36
CA ASP A 119 7.13 -22.25 -14.25
C ASP A 119 6.96 -23.19 -15.45
N GLU A 120 5.72 -23.33 -15.94
CA GLU A 120 5.44 -24.03 -17.21
C GLU A 120 6.21 -23.39 -18.38
N GLN A 121 6.18 -22.06 -18.52
CA GLN A 121 6.94 -21.34 -19.56
C GLN A 121 8.45 -21.60 -19.45
N ARG A 122 9.02 -21.50 -18.23
CA ARG A 122 10.44 -21.78 -17.99
C ARG A 122 10.81 -23.23 -18.31
N ARG A 123 9.92 -24.18 -18.03
CA ARG A 123 10.16 -25.58 -18.37
C ARG A 123 10.23 -25.77 -19.88
N ARG A 124 9.31 -25.16 -20.65
CA ARG A 124 9.31 -25.25 -22.12
C ARG A 124 10.58 -24.65 -22.71
N SER A 125 10.99 -23.48 -22.25
CA SER A 125 12.20 -22.81 -22.77
C SER A 125 13.51 -23.53 -22.41
N SER A 126 13.55 -24.25 -21.28
CA SER A 126 14.71 -25.04 -20.85
C SER A 126 14.74 -26.46 -21.42
N GLY A 127 13.70 -26.90 -22.12
CA GLY A 127 13.60 -28.26 -22.69
C GLY A 127 13.56 -29.37 -21.65
N VAL A 128 13.31 -29.05 -20.38
CA VAL A 128 13.23 -30.04 -19.29
C VAL A 128 11.98 -30.89 -19.49
N PRO A 129 12.08 -32.25 -19.47
CA PRO A 129 10.93 -33.12 -19.59
C PRO A 129 9.88 -32.82 -18.51
N SER A 130 8.60 -32.98 -18.86
CA SER A 130 7.52 -32.84 -17.88
C SER A 130 7.71 -33.87 -16.76
N SER A 131 7.94 -33.41 -15.52
CA SER A 131 7.89 -34.30 -14.36
C SER A 131 6.46 -34.81 -14.18
N ALA A 132 6.33 -36.11 -13.94
CA ALA A 132 5.07 -36.72 -13.52
C ALA A 132 4.70 -36.31 -12.09
N ASP A 133 5.68 -35.88 -11.29
CA ASP A 133 5.46 -35.45 -9.90
C ASP A 133 5.11 -33.96 -9.83
N ILE A 134 3.82 -33.70 -9.61
CA ILE A 134 3.23 -32.36 -9.45
C ILE A 134 3.78 -31.67 -8.17
N THR A 135 4.11 -32.47 -7.16
CA THR A 135 4.54 -32.00 -5.83
C THR A 135 5.88 -31.29 -5.89
N ASP A 136 6.80 -31.80 -6.71
CA ASP A 136 8.12 -31.20 -6.96
C ASP A 136 8.00 -29.82 -7.65
N GLY A 137 7.03 -29.67 -8.56
CA GLY A 137 6.75 -28.40 -9.23
C GLY A 137 6.18 -27.36 -8.26
N ILE A 138 5.20 -27.75 -7.44
CA ILE A 138 4.62 -26.89 -6.39
C ILE A 138 5.70 -26.46 -5.39
N THR A 139 6.50 -27.41 -4.90
CA THR A 139 7.56 -27.13 -3.93
C THR A 139 8.57 -26.13 -4.50
N ARG A 140 8.94 -26.28 -5.78
CA ARG A 140 9.85 -25.34 -6.46
C ARG A 140 9.27 -23.94 -6.58
N VAL A 141 8.00 -23.83 -6.99
CA VAL A 141 7.29 -22.55 -7.14
C VAL A 141 7.19 -21.81 -5.81
N PHE A 142 6.81 -22.49 -4.73
CA PHE A 142 6.60 -21.85 -3.43
C PHE A 142 7.87 -21.72 -2.57
N ALA A 143 8.96 -22.44 -2.88
CA ALA A 143 10.24 -22.26 -2.19
C ALA A 143 10.91 -20.91 -2.50
N GLU A 144 10.56 -20.28 -3.62
CA GLU A 144 11.09 -18.97 -4.04
C GLU A 144 10.34 -17.79 -3.39
N GLU A 145 9.09 -17.97 -2.95
CA GLU A 145 8.31 -16.95 -2.24
C GLU A 145 8.80 -16.77 -0.79
N ARG A 146 9.87 -16.00 -0.61
CA ARG A 146 10.12 -15.31 0.67
C ARG A 146 9.28 -14.06 0.68
N GLY A 147 8.04 -14.19 1.18
CA GLY A 147 7.16 -13.04 1.38
C GLY A 147 7.92 -11.94 2.12
N SER A 148 8.03 -10.76 1.51
CA SER A 148 8.33 -9.52 2.22
C SER A 148 7.10 -9.24 3.10
N GLY A 149 7.05 -9.94 4.23
CA GLY A 149 5.96 -9.85 5.18
C GLY A 149 5.82 -8.41 5.61
N SER A 150 4.59 -7.91 5.59
CA SER A 150 4.27 -6.66 6.28
C SER A 150 4.73 -6.79 7.73
N ASN A 151 5.40 -5.77 8.28
CA ASN A 151 5.73 -5.70 9.72
C ASN A 151 4.48 -5.54 10.61
N ARG A 152 3.27 -5.73 10.07
CA ARG A 152 2.03 -5.65 10.82
C ARG A 152 1.87 -6.90 11.70
N PRO A 153 1.32 -6.75 12.91
CA PRO A 153 1.00 -7.88 13.77
C PRO A 153 0.16 -8.93 13.04
N PRO A 154 0.37 -10.23 13.33
CA PRO A 154 -0.51 -11.28 12.83
C PRO A 154 -1.95 -10.99 13.21
N ARG A 155 -2.87 -11.13 12.25
CA ARG A 155 -4.32 -11.01 12.45
C ARG A 155 -5.00 -12.24 11.86
N ASP A 156 -6.10 -12.69 12.46
CA ASP A 156 -6.90 -13.76 11.88
C ASP A 156 -7.54 -13.26 10.58
N THR A 157 -7.07 -13.79 9.45
CA THR A 157 -7.61 -13.50 8.12
C THR A 157 -8.79 -14.44 7.87
N ALA A 158 -10.01 -13.90 7.84
CA ALA A 158 -11.18 -14.65 7.39
C ALA A 158 -11.12 -14.82 5.87
N VAL A 159 -11.12 -16.06 5.38
CA VAL A 159 -11.15 -16.34 3.94
C VAL A 159 -12.58 -16.15 3.44
N VAL A 160 -12.82 -15.09 2.67
CA VAL A 160 -14.13 -14.82 2.06
C VAL A 160 -14.16 -15.43 0.66
N VAL A 161 -14.73 -16.63 0.56
CA VAL A 161 -14.80 -17.41 -0.69
C VAL A 161 -15.70 -16.75 -1.74
N ASP A 162 -16.75 -16.05 -1.29
CA ASP A 162 -17.75 -15.42 -2.18
C ASP A 162 -17.36 -13.99 -2.61
N HIS A 163 -16.11 -13.57 -2.38
CA HIS A 163 -15.67 -12.23 -2.71
C HIS A 163 -15.64 -12.03 -4.24
N PRO A 164 -16.12 -10.88 -4.79
CA PRO A 164 -16.19 -10.67 -6.24
C PRO A 164 -14.86 -10.89 -6.98
N LEU A 165 -13.73 -10.50 -6.38
CA LEU A 165 -12.41 -10.73 -6.97
C LEU A 165 -12.00 -12.22 -6.98
N VAL A 166 -12.49 -13.05 -6.05
CA VAL A 166 -12.26 -14.51 -6.09
C VAL A 166 -12.97 -15.08 -7.32
N LEU A 167 -14.25 -14.75 -7.49
CA LEU A 167 -15.06 -15.20 -8.62
C LEU A 167 -14.51 -14.71 -9.96
N GLU A 168 -14.02 -13.47 -10.01
CA GLU A 168 -13.35 -12.91 -11.19
C GLU A 168 -12.07 -13.69 -11.53
N LEU A 169 -11.23 -13.98 -10.54
CA LEU A 169 -10.00 -14.78 -10.74
C LEU A 169 -10.31 -16.21 -11.18
N GLU A 170 -11.34 -16.84 -10.61
CA GLU A 170 -11.77 -18.18 -11.03
C GLU A 170 -12.26 -18.19 -12.48
N THR A 171 -13.08 -17.22 -12.86
CA THR A 171 -13.56 -17.05 -14.24
C THR A 171 -12.38 -16.86 -15.19
N LEU A 172 -11.45 -15.97 -14.85
CA LEU A 172 -10.24 -15.74 -15.65
C LEU A 172 -9.40 -17.00 -15.82
N CYS A 173 -9.26 -17.84 -14.78
CA CYS A 173 -8.55 -19.11 -14.88
C CYS A 173 -9.25 -20.13 -15.78
N VAL A 174 -10.58 -20.14 -15.80
CA VAL A 174 -11.36 -20.99 -16.72
C VAL A 174 -11.19 -20.51 -18.15
N GLU A 175 -11.37 -19.21 -18.41
CA GLU A 175 -11.32 -18.62 -19.74
C GLU A 175 -9.91 -18.67 -20.37
N SER A 176 -8.87 -18.51 -19.55
CA SER A 176 -7.47 -18.59 -19.99
C SER A 176 -6.94 -20.02 -20.11
N GLY A 177 -7.75 -21.03 -19.76
CA GLY A 177 -7.33 -22.45 -19.80
C GLY A 177 -6.29 -22.82 -18.74
N PHE A 178 -6.15 -22.03 -17.66
CA PHE A 178 -5.20 -22.27 -16.57
C PHE A 178 -5.30 -23.68 -15.96
N GLY A 179 -6.49 -24.29 -15.94
CA GLY A 179 -6.65 -25.66 -15.45
C GLY A 179 -5.88 -26.72 -16.27
N GLY A 180 -5.47 -26.38 -17.49
CA GLY A 180 -4.79 -27.26 -18.45
C GLY A 180 -3.55 -26.62 -19.08
N LEU A 181 -2.66 -26.01 -18.27
CA LEU A 181 -1.45 -25.34 -18.76
C LEU A 181 -0.57 -26.19 -19.70
N ARG A 182 -0.57 -27.52 -19.53
CA ARG A 182 0.21 -28.45 -20.36
C ARG A 182 -0.41 -28.68 -21.75
N GLN A 183 -1.69 -28.37 -21.91
CA GLN A 183 -2.43 -28.51 -23.16
C GLN A 183 -2.41 -27.22 -24.00
N LEU A 184 -2.15 -26.07 -23.37
CA LEU A 184 -2.01 -24.79 -24.06
C LEU A 184 -0.80 -24.80 -25.00
N ASP A 185 -0.90 -24.16 -26.15
CA ASP A 185 0.30 -23.83 -26.95
C ASP A 185 1.11 -22.69 -26.29
N ASP A 186 2.25 -22.33 -26.89
CA ASP A 186 3.15 -21.32 -26.31
C ASP A 186 2.53 -19.92 -26.30
N ALA A 187 1.71 -19.58 -27.30
CA ALA A 187 1.05 -18.28 -27.39
C ALA A 187 -0.14 -18.18 -26.43
N GLU A 188 -0.92 -19.25 -26.28
CA GLU A 188 -1.99 -19.37 -25.29
C GLU A 188 -1.45 -19.27 -23.86
N LEU A 189 -0.33 -19.94 -23.58
CA LEU A 189 0.33 -19.88 -22.29
C LEU A 189 0.89 -18.47 -21.99
N GLU A 190 1.47 -17.80 -22.98
CA GLU A 190 1.91 -16.40 -22.85
C GLU A 190 0.72 -15.47 -22.54
N SER A 191 -0.39 -15.63 -23.25
CA SER A 191 -1.63 -14.89 -22.99
C SER A 191 -2.18 -15.13 -21.57
N CYS A 192 -2.21 -16.40 -21.12
CA CYS A 192 -2.64 -16.75 -19.77
C CYS A 192 -1.77 -16.08 -18.69
N CYS A 193 -0.44 -16.11 -18.86
CA CYS A 193 0.50 -15.41 -17.97
C CYS A 193 0.26 -13.90 -17.94
N GLN A 194 0.03 -13.29 -19.11
CA GLN A 194 -0.22 -11.85 -19.21
C GLN A 194 -1.51 -11.46 -18.48
N GLN A 195 -2.60 -12.18 -18.71
CA GLN A 195 -3.90 -11.93 -18.07
C GLN A 195 -3.83 -12.09 -16.55
N LEU A 196 -3.16 -13.14 -16.05
CA LEU A 196 -2.94 -13.33 -14.61
C LEU A 196 -2.07 -12.22 -14.00
N SER A 197 -1.05 -11.75 -14.73
CA SER A 197 -0.19 -10.65 -14.28
C SER A 197 -0.92 -9.32 -14.22
N GLU A 198 -1.79 -9.03 -15.19
CA GLU A 198 -2.62 -7.82 -15.21
C GLU A 198 -3.65 -7.83 -14.07
N PHE A 199 -4.27 -8.99 -13.82
CA PHE A 199 -5.16 -9.19 -12.69
C PHE A 199 -4.43 -8.95 -11.35
N GLU A 200 -3.27 -9.59 -11.12
CA GLU A 200 -2.49 -9.41 -9.89
C GLU A 200 -2.08 -7.94 -9.69
N ALA A 201 -1.68 -7.25 -10.76
CA ALA A 201 -1.29 -5.85 -10.70
C ALA A 201 -2.47 -4.94 -10.29
N ARG A 202 -3.68 -5.19 -10.83
CA ARG A 202 -4.90 -4.46 -10.45
C ARG A 202 -5.26 -4.70 -8.99
N VAL A 203 -5.25 -5.94 -8.53
CA VAL A 203 -5.53 -6.28 -7.12
C VAL A 203 -4.47 -5.67 -6.18
N SER A 204 -3.20 -5.67 -6.59
CA SER A 204 -2.10 -5.00 -5.89
C SER A 204 -2.32 -3.49 -5.73
N LEU A 205 -2.85 -2.83 -6.75
CA LEU A 205 -3.19 -1.40 -6.69
C LEU A 205 -4.36 -1.15 -5.73
N GLN A 206 -5.42 -1.97 -5.80
CA GLN A 206 -6.55 -1.89 -4.88
C GLN A 206 -6.11 -2.05 -3.42
N ARG A 207 -5.26 -3.06 -3.13
CA ARG A 207 -4.68 -3.28 -1.80
C ARG A 207 -3.92 -2.05 -1.29
N LYS A 208 -3.09 -1.43 -2.15
CA LYS A 208 -2.36 -0.21 -1.79
C LYS A 208 -3.30 0.93 -1.42
N SER A 209 -4.39 1.11 -2.19
CA SER A 209 -5.41 2.12 -1.89
C SER A 209 -6.10 1.86 -0.55
N LEU A 210 -6.45 0.61 -0.25
CA LEU A 210 -7.05 0.23 1.04
C LEU A 210 -6.11 0.54 2.20
N PHE A 211 -4.82 0.21 2.08
CA PHE A 211 -3.85 0.55 3.12
C PHE A 211 -3.76 2.05 3.39
N VAL A 212 -3.75 2.88 2.35
CA VAL A 212 -3.75 4.35 2.52
C VAL A 212 -4.96 4.81 3.32
N GLN A 213 -6.15 4.27 3.03
CA GLN A 213 -7.38 4.63 3.75
C GLN A 213 -7.39 4.11 5.20
N ILE A 214 -6.94 2.87 5.43
CA ILE A 214 -6.82 2.29 6.78
C ILE A 214 -5.83 3.10 7.63
N ASP A 215 -4.71 3.51 7.05
CA ASP A 215 -3.68 4.30 7.74
C ASP A 215 -4.20 5.70 8.09
N ALA A 216 -5.04 6.29 7.22
CA ALA A 216 -5.73 7.54 7.49
C ALA A 216 -6.69 7.47 8.68
N LEU A 217 -7.56 6.46 8.69
CA LEU A 217 -8.49 6.25 9.80
C LEU A 217 -7.75 5.92 11.11
N SER A 218 -6.69 5.11 11.03
CA SER A 218 -5.86 4.74 12.19
C SER A 218 -5.13 5.95 12.78
N SER A 219 -4.58 6.82 11.92
CA SER A 219 -3.92 8.05 12.35
C SER A 219 -4.89 9.01 13.03
N GLU A 220 -6.10 9.17 12.48
CA GLU A 220 -7.12 10.02 13.11
C GLU A 220 -7.58 9.46 14.46
N LEU A 221 -7.79 8.14 14.56
CA LEU A 221 -8.11 7.51 15.84
C LEU A 221 -7.03 7.80 16.89
N VAL A 222 -5.76 7.58 16.56
CA VAL A 222 -4.63 7.86 17.46
C VAL A 222 -4.60 9.33 17.87
N ARG A 223 -4.82 10.26 16.94
CA ARG A 223 -4.89 11.71 17.21
C ARG A 223 -6.00 12.03 18.22
N ARG A 224 -7.20 11.50 18.02
CA ARG A 224 -8.35 11.74 18.91
C ARG A 224 -8.19 11.08 20.27
N TYR A 225 -7.60 9.89 20.34
CA TYR A 225 -7.25 9.28 21.61
C TYR A 225 -6.29 10.16 22.38
N ARG A 226 -5.19 10.63 21.77
CA ARG A 226 -4.24 11.54 22.42
C ARG A 226 -4.87 12.86 22.89
N ALA A 227 -5.79 13.42 22.11
CA ALA A 227 -6.48 14.66 22.46
C ALA A 227 -7.55 14.49 23.55
N GLY A 228 -8.22 13.33 23.60
CA GLY A 228 -9.19 12.97 24.63
C GLY A 228 -8.57 12.36 25.90
N SER A 229 -7.36 11.81 25.81
CA SER A 229 -6.65 11.19 26.92
C SER A 229 -5.85 12.25 27.70
N THR A 230 -6.51 12.93 28.62
CA THR A 230 -5.81 13.40 29.84
C THR A 230 -5.63 12.27 30.86
N ASN A 231 -6.20 11.09 30.63
CA ASN A 231 -5.99 9.92 31.48
C ASN A 231 -5.94 8.63 30.65
N VAL A 232 -4.81 7.92 30.73
CA VAL A 232 -4.50 6.71 29.95
C VAL A 232 -5.21 5.46 30.53
N ASP A 233 -5.77 5.57 31.74
CA ASP A 233 -6.39 4.45 32.47
C ASP A 233 -7.70 3.94 31.85
N ALA A 234 -8.47 4.78 31.13
CA ALA A 234 -9.73 4.35 30.50
C ALA A 234 -9.55 3.39 29.31
N LEU A 235 -8.31 3.23 28.81
CA LEU A 235 -8.00 2.42 27.62
C LEU A 235 -7.83 0.92 27.93
N LEU A 236 -7.67 0.56 29.22
CA LEU A 236 -7.45 -0.83 29.66
C LEU A 236 -8.72 -1.53 30.16
N ASP A 237 -9.80 -0.78 30.41
CA ASP A 237 -11.04 -1.30 31.00
C ASP A 237 -12.08 -1.78 29.95
N GLU A 238 -11.88 -1.52 28.65
CA GLU A 238 -12.83 -1.94 27.58
C GLU A 238 -12.58 -3.38 27.05
N ASN A 239 -11.62 -4.12 27.62
CA ASN A 239 -11.34 -5.52 27.26
C ASN A 239 -11.78 -6.51 28.36
N ASN A 240 -13.00 -6.36 28.89
CA ASN A 240 -13.65 -7.39 29.73
C ASN A 240 -15.08 -7.67 29.30
#